data_AF-A0A1M6M2Z1-F1
#
_entry.id   AF-A0A1M6M2Z1-F1
#
_cell.length_a   1.000
_cell.length_b   1.000
_cell.length_c   1.000
_cell.angle_alpha   90.00
_cell.angle_beta   90.00
_cell.angle_gamma   90.00
#
_symmetry.space_group_name_H-M   'P 1'
#
loop_
_entity.id
_entity.type
_entity.pdbx_description
1 polymer ?
#
loop_
_entity_poly.entity_id
_entity_poly.type
_entity_poly.pdbx_seq_one_letter_code
_entity_poly.pdbx_strand_id
1 'polypeptide(L)'
;MTRVNVDLLLGRRVLSRDGRRLGHVESIHVIRDADAWVISEFHMGSDALLERLAVGLLPRLLREAMRHRRRSQGHRIAWHQIDIADPRHPRLLCDETELSRFS
;
A
#
# COMPACT_ATOMS: atom_id res chain seq x y z
N MET A 1 -12.84 -18.23 -5.34
CA MET A 1 -12.82 -16.77 -5.58
C MET A 1 -12.94 -16.09 -4.23
N THR A 2 -11.84 -15.52 -3.72
CA THR A 2 -11.76 -14.97 -2.35
C THR A 2 -12.05 -13.48 -2.38
N ARG A 3 -12.90 -12.99 -1.48
CA ARG A 3 -13.19 -11.56 -1.34
C ARG A 3 -12.46 -11.01 -0.13
N VAL A 4 -11.78 -9.88 -0.31
CA VAL A 4 -11.07 -9.18 0.76
C VAL A 4 -11.62 -7.77 0.85
N ASN A 5 -11.90 -7.31 2.07
CA ASN A 5 -12.23 -5.91 2.30
C ASN A 5 -10.94 -5.09 2.35
N VAL A 6 -10.78 -4.16 1.42
CA VAL A 6 -9.61 -3.28 1.30
C VAL A 6 -9.40 -2.44 2.56
N ASP A 7 -10.46 -2.04 3.25
CA ASP A 7 -10.36 -1.29 4.50
C ASP A 7 -9.69 -2.10 5.61
N LEU A 8 -9.72 -3.43 5.52
CA LEU A 8 -8.99 -4.28 6.46
C LEU A 8 -7.50 -4.29 6.19
N LEU A 9 -7.03 -3.98 4.97
CA LEU A 9 -5.62 -3.95 4.59
C LEU A 9 -4.97 -2.59 4.89
N LEU A 10 -5.70 -1.50 4.70
CA LEU A 10 -5.19 -0.15 4.95
C LEU A 10 -4.80 0.03 6.42
N GLY A 11 -3.64 0.64 6.66
CA GLY A 11 -3.06 0.82 7.97
C GLY A 11 -2.55 -0.46 8.64
N ARG A 12 -2.57 -1.62 7.96
CA ARG A 12 -2.02 -2.85 8.52
C ARG A 12 -0.52 -2.90 8.38
N ARG A 13 0.11 -3.47 9.39
CA ARG A 13 1.55 -3.70 9.42
C ARG A 13 1.88 -4.83 8.45
N VAL A 14 2.86 -4.60 7.58
CA VAL A 14 3.43 -5.65 6.75
C VAL A 14 4.72 -6.14 7.39
N LEU A 15 4.83 -7.46 7.49
CA LEU A 15 6.03 -8.13 8.01
C LEU A 15 6.84 -8.68 6.84
N SER A 16 8.17 -8.63 6.95
CA SER A 16 9.06 -9.37 6.07
C SER A 16 8.91 -10.88 6.30
N ARG A 17 9.53 -11.68 5.43
CA ARG A 17 9.60 -13.13 5.61
C ARG A 17 10.18 -13.53 6.97
N ASP A 18 11.20 -12.81 7.43
CA ASP A 18 11.86 -13.00 8.73
C ASP A 18 11.11 -12.39 9.92
N GLY A 19 9.91 -11.84 9.69
CA GLY A 19 9.09 -11.22 10.74
C GLY A 19 9.50 -9.79 11.12
N ARG A 20 10.42 -9.16 10.38
CA ARG A 20 10.79 -7.75 10.61
C ARG A 20 9.65 -6.83 10.14
N ARG A 21 9.37 -5.79 10.93
CA ARG A 21 8.36 -4.79 10.56
C ARG A 21 8.88 -3.89 9.44
N LEU A 22 8.20 -3.88 8.30
CA LEU A 22 8.51 -3.03 7.14
C LEU A 22 7.84 -1.66 7.21
N GLY A 23 6.63 -1.61 7.76
CA GLY A 23 5.81 -0.40 7.84
C GLY A 23 4.34 -0.75 7.80
N HIS A 24 3.50 0.21 7.38
CA HIS A 24 2.06 0.02 7.24
C HIS A 24 1.62 0.26 5.81
N VAL A 25 0.60 -0.47 5.35
CA VAL A 25 -0.04 -0.23 4.04
C VAL A 25 -0.74 1.12 4.10
N GLU A 26 -0.19 2.14 3.45
CA GLU A 26 -0.79 3.47 3.43
C GLU A 26 -1.82 3.62 2.31
N SER A 27 -1.54 3.04 1.15
CA SER A 27 -2.42 3.12 0.00
C SER A 27 -2.32 1.87 -0.88
N ILE A 28 -3.38 1.66 -1.68
CA ILE A 28 -3.45 0.62 -2.69
C ILE A 28 -3.66 1.30 -4.04
N HIS A 29 -2.79 1.00 -4.99
CA HIS A 29 -2.90 1.55 -6.34
C HIS A 29 -3.57 0.53 -7.25
N VAL A 30 -4.68 0.96 -7.86
CA VAL A 30 -5.49 0.15 -8.77
C VAL A 30 -5.41 0.72 -10.18
N ILE A 31 -5.38 -0.18 -11.17
CA ILE A 31 -5.46 0.17 -12.59
C ILE A 31 -6.77 -0.35 -13.15
N ARG A 32 -7.33 0.35 -14.15
CA ARG A 32 -8.50 -0.13 -14.88
C ARG A 32 -8.02 -1.14 -15.91
N ASP A 33 -8.54 -2.37 -15.83
CA ASP A 33 -8.31 -3.44 -16.79
C ASP A 33 -9.67 -3.91 -17.31
N ALA A 34 -9.95 -3.62 -18.59
CA ALA A 34 -11.26 -3.74 -19.21
C ALA A 34 -12.39 -3.11 -18.35
N ASP A 35 -13.26 -3.95 -17.77
CA ASP A 35 -14.41 -3.53 -16.96
C ASP A 35 -14.19 -3.70 -15.46
N ALA A 36 -12.95 -3.97 -15.04
CA ALA A 36 -12.58 -4.16 -13.64
C ALA A 36 -11.46 -3.20 -13.18
N TRP A 37 -11.37 -3.02 -11.88
CA TRP A 37 -10.22 -2.39 -11.23
C TRP A 37 -9.37 -3.47 -10.59
N VAL A 38 -8.09 -3.51 -10.97
CA VAL A 38 -7.13 -4.52 -10.51
C VAL A 38 -6.07 -3.86 -9.67
N ILE A 39 -5.72 -4.46 -8.53
CA ILE A 39 -4.64 -3.98 -7.68
C ILE A 39 -3.32 -4.24 -8.40
N SER A 40 -2.55 -3.17 -8.61
CA SER A 40 -1.21 -3.28 -9.19
C SER A 40 -0.14 -3.37 -8.09
N GLU A 41 -0.32 -2.65 -6.99
CA GLU A 41 0.70 -2.48 -5.95
C GLU A 41 0.16 -1.82 -4.68
N PHE A 42 0.97 -1.92 -3.64
CA PHE A 42 0.76 -1.38 -2.31
C PHE A 42 1.88 -0.41 -1.99
N HIS A 43 1.54 0.73 -1.39
CA HIS A 43 2.52 1.70 -0.94
C HIS A 43 2.60 1.65 0.58
N MET A 44 3.82 1.52 1.06
CA MET A 44 4.16 1.47 2.46
C MET A 44 4.68 2.82 2.89
N GLY A 45 4.28 3.27 4.07
CA GLY A 45 4.90 4.43 4.69
C GLY A 45 5.12 4.25 6.19
N SER A 46 5.87 5.21 6.73
CA SER A 46 6.37 5.22 8.11
C SER A 46 5.38 5.80 9.11
N ASP A 47 4.41 6.60 8.65
CA ASP A 47 3.51 7.38 9.51
C ASP A 47 2.05 7.01 9.28
N ALA A 48 1.45 6.39 10.30
CA ALA A 48 0.07 5.88 10.33
C ALA A 48 -1.03 6.97 10.29
N LEU A 49 -0.82 8.09 9.61
CA LEU A 49 -1.83 9.14 9.41
C LEU A 49 -2.49 8.97 8.03
N LEU A 50 -3.69 8.37 8.05
CA LEU A 50 -4.50 8.15 6.84
C LEU A 50 -5.00 9.48 6.27
N GLU A 51 -4.65 9.81 5.02
CA GLU A 51 -5.59 10.49 4.14
C GLU A 51 -6.37 9.41 3.39
N ARG A 52 -7.54 9.07 3.94
CA ARG A 52 -8.37 7.91 3.57
C ARG A 52 -8.89 8.08 2.14
N LEU A 53 -8.65 7.07 1.29
CA LEU A 53 -9.38 6.78 0.05
C LEU A 53 -9.93 8.03 -0.68
N ALA A 54 -9.05 8.80 -1.32
CA ALA A 54 -9.51 9.79 -2.29
C ALA A 54 -9.87 9.10 -3.62
N VAL A 55 -10.98 8.35 -3.61
CA VAL A 55 -11.69 8.03 -4.85
C VAL A 55 -12.37 9.32 -5.30
N GLY A 56 -11.67 10.11 -6.13
CA GLY A 56 -12.31 10.92 -7.18
C GLY A 56 -12.83 12.33 -6.92
N LEU A 57 -12.67 13.01 -5.77
CA LEU A 57 -13.38 14.30 -5.56
C LEU A 57 -12.68 15.50 -4.83
N LEU A 58 -11.36 15.55 -4.57
CA LEU A 58 -10.74 16.77 -3.97
C LEU A 58 -9.48 17.26 -4.72
N PRO A 59 -9.50 18.43 -5.43
CA PRO A 59 -8.46 18.72 -6.43
C PRO A 59 -7.19 19.46 -5.97
N ARG A 60 -7.10 20.05 -4.76
CA ARG A 60 -5.96 20.96 -4.42
C ARG A 60 -5.25 20.70 -3.09
N LEU A 61 -5.97 20.66 -1.97
CA LEU A 61 -5.36 20.53 -0.62
C LEU A 61 -4.66 19.16 -0.42
N LEU A 62 -5.26 18.08 -0.93
CA LEU A 62 -4.66 16.73 -0.89
C LEU A 62 -3.33 16.65 -1.68
N ARG A 63 -3.22 17.46 -2.74
CA ARG A 63 -2.04 17.47 -3.63
C ARG A 63 -0.83 18.09 -2.95
N GLU A 64 -1.05 19.04 -2.04
CA GLU A 64 -0.02 19.70 -1.24
C GLU A 64 0.47 18.81 -0.08
N ALA A 65 -0.44 18.06 0.54
CA ALA A 65 -0.11 17.05 1.54
C ALA A 65 0.69 15.88 0.94
N MET A 66 0.26 15.35 -0.22
CA MET A 66 1.03 14.35 -0.97
C MET A 66 2.41 14.85 -1.39
N ARG A 67 2.55 16.15 -1.72
CA ARG A 67 3.85 16.76 -2.03
C ARG A 67 4.80 16.81 -0.82
N HIS A 68 4.27 17.02 0.38
CA HIS A 68 5.08 16.98 1.61
C HIS A 68 5.49 15.55 1.99
N ARG A 69 4.66 14.54 1.66
CA ARG A 69 4.96 13.12 1.90
C ARG A 69 5.95 12.47 0.93
N ARG A 70 6.22 13.05 -0.24
CA ARG A 70 7.29 12.57 -1.16
C ARG A 70 8.71 12.60 -0.53
N ARG A 71 8.87 13.09 0.69
CA ARG A 71 10.14 13.07 1.45
C ARG A 71 10.22 11.99 2.51
N SER A 72 9.14 11.27 2.83
CA SER A 72 9.19 10.11 3.73
C SER A 72 9.50 8.85 2.92
N GLN A 73 10.59 8.16 3.28
CA GLN A 73 11.09 6.97 2.59
C GLN A 73 10.08 5.81 2.67
N GLY A 74 9.22 5.69 1.67
CA GLY A 74 8.25 4.60 1.54
C GLY A 74 8.75 3.46 0.64
N HIS A 75 8.24 2.25 0.87
CA HIS A 75 8.45 1.10 -0.02
C HIS A 75 7.24 0.89 -0.93
N ARG A 76 7.48 0.48 -2.17
CA ARG A 76 6.46 0.05 -3.12
C ARG A 76 6.56 -1.47 -3.24
N ILE A 77 5.44 -2.15 -2.98
CA ILE A 77 5.32 -3.60 -3.02
C ILE A 77 4.37 -3.96 -4.16
N ALA A 78 4.86 -4.69 -5.17
CA ALA A 78 4.01 -5.14 -6.25
C ALA A 78 2.98 -6.17 -5.76
N TRP A 79 1.84 -6.29 -6.43
CA TRP A 79 0.78 -7.23 -6.07
C TRP A 79 1.27 -8.66 -5.80
N HIS A 80 2.21 -9.16 -6.61
CA HIS A 80 2.75 -10.52 -6.51
C HIS A 80 3.79 -10.70 -5.38
N GLN A 81 4.23 -9.62 -4.74
CA GLN A 81 5.26 -9.65 -3.69
C GLN A 81 4.66 -9.67 -2.27
N ILE A 82 3.33 -9.69 -2.14
CA ILE A 82 2.64 -9.65 -0.85
C ILE A 82 1.57 -10.73 -0.76
N ASP A 83 1.55 -11.41 0.38
CA ASP A 83 0.47 -12.28 0.79
C ASP A 83 -0.57 -11.48 1.58
N ILE A 84 -1.80 -11.49 1.09
CA ILE A 84 -2.95 -10.84 1.70
C ILE A 84 -4.09 -11.83 2.00
N ALA A 85 -3.79 -13.13 2.02
CA ALA A 85 -4.78 -14.16 2.34
C ALA A 85 -5.43 -13.94 3.72
N ASP A 86 -4.64 -13.49 4.71
CA ASP A 86 -5.13 -12.87 5.93
C ASP A 86 -4.96 -11.34 5.86
N PRO A 87 -6.03 -10.58 5.57
CA PRO A 87 -5.92 -9.13 5.42
C PRO A 87 -5.57 -8.40 6.72
N ARG A 88 -5.66 -9.05 7.88
CA ARG A 88 -5.23 -8.44 9.15
C ARG A 88 -3.72 -8.57 9.38
N HIS A 89 -3.08 -9.52 8.71
CA HIS A 89 -1.66 -9.84 8.86
C HIS A 89 -0.97 -10.01 7.50
N PRO A 90 -0.90 -8.96 6.67
CA PRO A 90 -0.25 -9.03 5.38
C PRO A 90 1.27 -9.28 5.53
N ARG A 91 1.83 -10.10 4.64
CA ARG A 91 3.24 -10.54 4.72
C ARG A 91 3.94 -10.41 3.38
N LEU A 92 5.21 -10.02 3.41
CA LEU A 92 6.03 -9.97 2.22
C LEU A 92 6.45 -11.39 1.80
N LEU A 93 6.36 -11.66 0.50
CA LEU A 93 6.78 -12.92 -0.12
C LEU A 93 8.24 -12.89 -0.62
N CYS A 94 8.79 -11.70 -0.83
CA CYS A 94 10.14 -11.46 -1.32
C CYS A 94 11.04 -10.87 -0.22
N ASP A 95 12.32 -10.66 -0.54
CA ASP A 95 13.24 -9.95 0.35
C ASP A 95 13.02 -8.43 0.26
N GLU A 96 13.29 -7.71 1.36
CA GLU A 96 13.11 -6.25 1.41
C GLU A 96 14.00 -5.51 0.39
N THR A 97 15.16 -6.09 0.04
CA THR A 97 16.09 -5.55 -0.95
C THR A 97 15.52 -5.52 -2.36
N GLU A 98 14.48 -6.32 -2.63
CA GLU A 98 13.78 -6.38 -3.91
C GLU A 98 12.67 -5.33 -4.02
N LEU A 99 12.39 -4.59 -2.93
CA LEU A 99 11.37 -3.55 -2.93
C LEU A 99 11.88 -2.26 -3.56
N SER A 100 11.06 -1.70 -4.45
CA SER A 100 11.31 -0.37 -5.00
C SER A 100 11.05 0.69 -3.94
N ARG A 101 11.93 1.71 -3.85
CA ARG A 101 11.72 2.86 -2.97
C ARG A 101 10.99 3.99 -3.69
N PHE A 102 10.22 4.78 -2.95
CA PHE A 102 9.73 6.07 -3.44
C PHE A 102 10.89 7.07 -3.54
N SER A 103 10.95 7.80 -4.66
CA SER A 103 11.87 8.94 -4.90
C SER A 103 11.12 10.27 -5.02
#